data_AF-A0A7X1GV12-F1
#
_entry.id   AF-A0A7X1GV12-F1
#
_cell.length_a   1.000
_cell.length_b   1.000
_cell.length_c   1.000
_cell.angle_alpha   90.00
_cell.angle_beta   90.00
_cell.angle_gamma   90.00
#
_symmetry.space_group_name_H-M   'P 1'
#
loop_
_entity.id
_entity.type
_entity.pdbx_description
1 polymer ?
#
loop_
_entity_poly.entity_id
_entity_poly.type
_entity_poly.pdbx_seq_one_letter_code
_entity_poly.pdbx_strand_id
1 'polypeptide(L)'
;MIHKDQSTYWAEIRAKISADTDRPLKIICIIKEISDRKKIEQKQVELIKSLGEALAEKENLLKENKLLMKLLPICSGCKRIRDENGRWWPLEAYITKHTDSDITHTLCTDCSEIYMEL
;
A
#
# COMPACT_ATOMS: atom_id res chain seq x y z
N MET A 1 -32.12 18.03 12.51
CA MET A 1 -33.01 19.20 12.68
C MET A 1 -33.46 19.65 11.30
N ILE A 2 -34.59 20.33 11.21
CA ILE A 2 -35.15 20.79 9.93
C ILE A 2 -35.20 22.32 9.98
N HIS A 3 -34.62 22.98 8.98
CA HIS A 3 -34.72 24.41 8.75
C HIS A 3 -36.16 24.78 8.35
N LYS A 4 -36.53 26.06 8.45
CA LYS A 4 -37.90 26.51 8.07
C LYS A 4 -38.21 26.31 6.59
N ASP A 5 -37.19 26.21 5.75
CA ASP A 5 -37.26 25.90 4.32
C ASP A 5 -37.35 24.39 4.03
N GLN A 6 -37.56 23.57 5.06
CA GLN A 6 -37.59 22.10 5.01
C GLN A 6 -36.24 21.41 4.75
N SER A 7 -35.13 22.15 4.65
CA SER A 7 -33.80 21.52 4.52
C SER A 7 -33.32 20.90 5.84
N THR A 8 -32.62 19.76 5.78
CA THR A 8 -32.14 19.05 6.97
C THR A 8 -30.72 19.45 7.32
N TYR A 9 -30.45 19.60 8.62
CA TYR A 9 -29.12 19.94 9.11
C TYR A 9 -28.74 19.18 10.38
N TRP A 10 -27.43 18.99 10.54
CA TRP A 10 -26.83 18.43 11.75
C TRP A 10 -26.67 19.53 12.79
N ALA A 11 -27.20 19.29 13.99
CA ALA A 11 -27.12 20.21 15.10
C ALA A 11 -26.36 19.58 16.26
N GLU A 12 -25.34 20.27 16.74
CA GLU A 12 -24.77 20.04 18.07
C GLU A 12 -25.57 20.84 19.08
N ILE A 13 -26.24 20.15 20.00
CA ILE A 13 -27.07 20.78 21.04
C ILE A 13 -26.36 20.59 22.37
N ARG A 14 -26.02 21.70 23.04
CA ARG A 14 -25.52 21.71 24.41
C ARG A 14 -26.55 22.37 25.30
N ALA A 15 -27.10 21.61 26.24
CA ALA A 15 -28.06 22.09 27.21
C ALA A 15 -27.43 22.11 28.61
N LYS A 16 -27.61 23.22 29.34
CA LYS A 16 -27.27 23.33 30.75
C LYS A 16 -28.54 23.65 31.54
N ILE A 17 -28.82 22.83 32.54
CA ILE A 17 -29.92 23.06 33.47
C ILE A 17 -29.38 23.89 34.63
N SER A 18 -30.06 24.99 34.94
CA SER A 18 -29.81 25.82 36.12
C SER A 18 -31.01 25.69 37.05
N ALA A 19 -30.79 24.98 38.15
CA ALA A 19 -31.71 24.95 39.28
C ALA A 19 -31.22 25.96 40.32
N ASP A 20 -32.12 26.81 40.80
CA ASP A 20 -31.85 27.77 41.87
C ASP A 20 -32.94 27.57 42.93
N THR A 21 -32.60 27.60 44.21
CA THR A 21 -33.51 27.17 45.31
C THR A 21 -34.76 28.06 45.41
N ASP A 22 -34.70 29.27 44.84
CA ASP A 22 -35.75 30.30 44.90
C ASP A 22 -36.25 30.74 43.51
N ARG A 23 -35.87 30.04 42.43
CA ARG A 23 -36.31 30.36 41.06
C ARG A 23 -36.72 29.10 40.29
N PRO A 24 -37.64 29.22 39.31
CA PRO A 24 -38.01 28.09 38.47
C PRO A 24 -36.79 27.56 37.69
N LEU A 25 -36.74 26.23 37.50
CA LEU A 25 -35.74 25.54 36.68
C LEU A 25 -35.62 26.20 35.31
N LYS A 26 -34.41 26.62 34.94
CA LYS A 26 -34.12 27.17 33.61
C LYS A 26 -33.23 26.20 32.84
N ILE A 27 -33.59 25.94 31.59
CA ILE A 27 -32.75 25.20 30.65
C ILE A 27 -32.17 26.20 29.65
N ILE A 28 -30.85 26.31 29.62
CA ILE A 28 -30.13 27.09 28.62
C ILE A 28 -29.61 26.13 27.56
N CYS A 29 -30.13 26.23 26.33
CA CYS A 29 -29.69 25.44 25.19
C CYS A 29 -28.93 26.31 24.19
N ILE A 30 -27.76 25.85 23.76
CA ILE A 30 -27.02 26.39 22.63
C ILE A 30 -27.10 25.36 21.50
N ILE A 31 -27.59 25.78 20.34
CA ILE A 31 -27.71 24.96 19.14
C ILE A 31 -26.70 25.49 18.13
N LYS A 32 -25.77 24.64 17.72
CA LYS A 32 -24.80 24.96 16.67
C LYS A 32 -25.03 24.06 15.47
N GLU A 33 -25.19 24.64 14.30
CA GLU A 33 -25.20 23.88 13.05
C GLU A 33 -23.78 23.41 12.71
N ILE A 34 -23.66 22.13 12.33
CA ILE A 34 -22.38 21.46 12.04
C ILE A 34 -22.42 20.67 10.73
N SER A 35 -23.38 20.95 9.85
CA SER A 35 -23.58 20.23 8.58
C SER A 35 -22.34 20.25 7.69
N ASP A 36 -21.71 21.41 7.52
CA ASP A 36 -20.53 21.55 6.65
C ASP A 36 -19.32 20.80 7.20
N ARG A 37 -19.12 20.88 8.52
CA ARG A 37 -18.09 20.12 9.21
C ARG A 37 -18.30 18.62 9.00
N LYS A 38 -19.53 18.12 9.16
CA LYS A 38 -19.85 16.70 8.95
C LYS A 38 -19.64 16.25 7.50
N LYS A 39 -19.98 17.10 6.51
CA LYS A 39 -19.69 16.82 5.10
C LYS A 39 -18.19 16.67 4.84
N ILE A 40 -17.37 17.54 5.43
CA ILE A 40 -15.90 17.47 5.28
C ILE A 40 -15.35 16.21 5.96
N GLU A 41 -15.76 15.93 7.20
CA GLU A 41 -15.36 14.70 7.93
C GLU A 41 -15.72 13.44 7.12
N GLN A 42 -16.93 13.40 6.54
CA GLN A 42 -17.39 12.26 5.75
C GLN A 42 -16.58 12.10 4.45
N LYS A 43 -16.30 13.20 3.74
CA LYS A 43 -15.41 13.17 2.56
C LYS A 43 -13.99 12.72 2.90
N GLN A 44 -13.47 13.13 4.05
CA GLN A 44 -12.15 12.68 4.51
C GLN A 44 -12.13 11.17 4.75
N VAL A 45 -13.15 10.63 5.44
CA VAL A 45 -13.27 9.18 5.67
C VAL A 45 -13.36 8.41 4.35
N GLU A 46 -14.15 8.91 3.41
CA GLU A 46 -14.30 8.30 2.08
C GLU A 46 -12.98 8.32 1.29
N LEU A 47 -12.26 9.45 1.32
CA LEU A 47 -10.97 9.58 0.64
C LEU A 47 -9.90 8.67 1.26
N ILE A 48 -9.86 8.57 2.59
CA ILE A 48 -8.94 7.66 3.30
C ILE A 48 -9.21 6.20 2.89
N LYS A 49 -10.48 5.81 2.81
CA LYS A 49 -10.87 4.47 2.36
C LYS A 49 -10.39 4.22 0.92
N SER A 50 -10.70 5.14 0.00
CA SER A 50 -10.30 5.03 -1.41
C SER A 50 -8.78 4.96 -1.58
N LEU A 51 -8.03 5.75 -0.80
CA LEU A 51 -6.57 5.70 -0.81
C LEU A 51 -6.04 4.34 -0.32
N GLY A 52 -6.66 3.77 0.73
CA GLY A 52 -6.31 2.45 1.23
C GLY A 52 -6.53 1.35 0.19
N GLU A 53 -7.65 1.40 -0.53
CA GLU A 53 -7.96 0.45 -1.63
C GLU A 53 -6.93 0.56 -2.77
N ALA A 54 -6.61 1.77 -3.22
CA ALA A 54 -5.61 2.00 -4.26
C ALA A 54 -4.20 1.54 -3.86
N LEU A 55 -3.82 1.69 -2.59
CA LEU A 55 -2.54 1.18 -2.08
C LEU A 55 -2.49 -0.34 -2.10
N ALA A 56 -3.56 -1.01 -1.66
CA ALA A 56 -3.64 -2.47 -1.67
C ALA A 56 -3.54 -3.02 -3.11
N GLU A 57 -4.22 -2.37 -4.07
CA GLU A 57 -4.13 -2.73 -5.49
C GLU A 57 -2.70 -2.54 -6.03
N LYS A 58 -2.07 -1.41 -5.74
CA LYS A 58 -0.68 -1.15 -6.13
C LYS A 58 0.28 -2.22 -5.58
N GLU A 59 0.13 -2.62 -4.33
CA GLU A 59 0.97 -3.67 -3.73
C GLU A 59 0.77 -5.03 -4.41
N ASN A 60 -0.46 -5.38 -4.79
CA ASN A 60 -0.75 -6.61 -5.51
C ASN A 60 -0.11 -6.62 -6.90
N LEU A 61 -0.27 -5.53 -7.66
CA LEU A 61 0.36 -5.37 -8.97
C LEU A 61 1.89 -5.43 -8.88
N LEU A 62 2.49 -4.83 -7.85
CA LEU A 62 3.94 -4.92 -7.63
C LEU A 62 4.39 -6.35 -7.31
N LYS A 63 3.62 -7.12 -6.54
CA LYS A 63 3.93 -8.53 -6.28
C LYS A 63 3.89 -9.35 -7.55
N GLU A 64 2.86 -9.16 -8.38
CA GLU A 64 2.72 -9.85 -9.67
C GLU A 64 3.84 -9.46 -10.64
N ASN A 65 4.15 -8.17 -10.76
CA ASN A 65 5.24 -7.70 -11.60
C ASN A 65 6.60 -8.28 -11.16
N LYS A 66 6.89 -8.29 -9.85
CA LYS A 66 8.09 -8.94 -9.29
C LYS A 66 8.13 -10.44 -9.59
N LEU A 67 7.00 -11.12 -9.69
CA LEU A 67 6.94 -12.53 -10.08
C LEU A 67 7.24 -12.70 -11.58
N LEU A 68 6.68 -11.84 -12.43
CA LEU A 68 6.91 -11.87 -13.88
C LEU A 68 8.36 -11.50 -14.25
N MET A 69 8.99 -10.59 -13.50
CA MET A 69 10.41 -10.25 -13.64
C MET A 69 11.38 -11.39 -13.30
N LYS A 70 10.91 -12.53 -12.75
CA LYS A 70 11.79 -13.67 -12.41
C LYS A 70 12.27 -14.47 -13.63
N LEU A 71 11.73 -14.21 -14.83
CA LEU A 71 12.12 -14.93 -16.04
C LEU A 71 13.25 -14.17 -16.75
N LEU A 72 14.49 -14.62 -16.53
CA LEU A 72 15.65 -14.11 -17.25
C LEU A 72 15.70 -14.74 -18.66
N PRO A 73 15.64 -13.94 -19.73
CA PRO A 73 15.79 -14.46 -21.09
C PRO A 73 17.23 -14.97 -21.29
N ILE A 74 17.38 -16.29 -21.38
CA ILE A 74 18.65 -16.97 -21.63
C ILE A 74 18.72 -17.39 -23.10
N CYS A 75 19.86 -17.17 -23.76
CA CYS A 75 20.11 -17.67 -25.10
C CYS A 75 20.25 -19.20 -25.08
N SER A 76 19.41 -19.93 -25.82
CA SER A 76 19.49 -21.40 -25.88
C SER A 76 20.84 -21.92 -26.40
N GLY A 77 21.50 -21.16 -27.29
CA GLY A 77 22.76 -21.55 -27.92
C GLY A 77 24.00 -21.28 -27.07
N CYS A 78 24.11 -20.10 -26.45
CA CYS A 78 25.32 -19.70 -25.71
C CYS A 78 25.11 -19.44 -24.21
N LYS A 79 23.88 -19.63 -23.71
CA LYS A 79 23.49 -19.47 -22.29
C LYS A 79 23.72 -18.09 -21.66
N ARG A 80 24.05 -17.07 -22.47
CA ARG A 80 24.10 -15.67 -22.02
C ARG A 80 22.71 -15.19 -21.60
N ILE A 81 22.66 -14.29 -20.62
CA ILE A 81 21.43 -13.63 -20.15
C ILE A 81 21.28 -12.30 -20.88
N ARG A 82 20.07 -11.98 -21.34
CA ARG A 82 19.74 -10.67 -21.89
C ARG A 82 19.19 -9.76 -20.79
N ASP A 83 19.81 -8.60 -20.61
CA ASP A 83 19.36 -7.58 -19.65
C ASP A 83 18.18 -6.75 -20.18
N GLU A 84 17.65 -5.85 -19.33
CA GLU A 84 16.56 -4.93 -19.67
C GLU A 84 16.90 -3.97 -20.82
N ASN A 85 18.19 -3.74 -21.10
CA ASN A 85 18.67 -2.90 -22.21
C ASN A 85 18.91 -3.71 -23.50
N GLY A 86 18.61 -5.01 -23.49
CA GLY A 86 18.85 -5.90 -24.63
C GLY A 86 20.30 -6.36 -24.79
N ARG A 87 21.20 -6.07 -23.84
CA ARG A 87 22.60 -6.52 -23.88
C ARG A 87 22.71 -7.96 -23.39
N TRP A 88 23.59 -8.74 -24.01
CA TRP A 88 23.88 -10.12 -23.61
C TRP A 88 25.08 -10.18 -22.68
N TRP A 89 24.90 -10.77 -21.51
CA TRP A 89 25.91 -10.92 -20.46
C TRP A 89 26.25 -12.40 -20.26
N PRO A 90 27.53 -12.72 -19.96
CA PRO A 90 27.87 -14.00 -19.34
C PRO A 90 27.05 -14.21 -18.06
N LEU A 91 26.70 -15.47 -17.76
CA LEU A 91 25.87 -15.83 -16.62
C LEU A 91 26.45 -15.32 -15.31
N GLU A 92 27.75 -15.55 -15.12
CA GLU A 92 28.47 -15.22 -13.90
C GLU A 92 28.52 -13.71 -13.69
N ALA A 93 28.89 -12.98 -14.75
CA ALA A 93 28.96 -11.52 -14.73
C ALA A 93 27.58 -10.90 -14.47
N TYR A 94 26.50 -11.50 -14.97
CA TYR A 94 25.15 -11.05 -14.70
C TYR A 94 24.76 -11.27 -13.24
N ILE A 95 24.99 -12.46 -12.69
CA ILE A 95 24.66 -12.78 -11.30
C ILE A 95 25.44 -11.89 -10.34
N THR A 96 26.76 -11.79 -10.45
CA THR A 96 27.58 -10.96 -9.55
C THR A 96 27.22 -9.48 -9.63
N LYS A 97 26.76 -8.99 -10.79
CA LYS A 97 26.34 -7.60 -10.95
C LYS A 97 24.95 -7.31 -10.39
N HIS A 98 24.04 -8.27 -10.47
CA HIS A 98 22.62 -8.10 -10.11
C HIS A 98 22.25 -8.73 -8.77
N THR A 99 23.18 -9.41 -8.12
CA THR A 99 23.05 -10.00 -6.78
C THR A 99 24.23 -9.58 -5.93
N ASP A 100 24.03 -9.51 -4.61
CA ASP A 100 25.10 -9.24 -3.65
C ASP A 100 25.84 -10.55 -3.32
N SER A 101 26.29 -11.27 -4.35
CA SER A 101 26.85 -12.62 -4.21
C SER A 101 28.02 -12.85 -5.17
N ASP A 102 29.10 -13.41 -4.61
CA ASP A 102 30.24 -13.90 -5.37
C ASP A 102 30.02 -15.33 -5.87
N ILE A 103 30.66 -15.67 -6.99
CA ILE A 103 30.57 -17.00 -7.59
C ILE A 103 31.86 -17.76 -7.32
N THR A 104 31.72 -18.92 -6.69
CA THR A 104 32.79 -19.90 -6.56
C THR A 104 32.58 -21.04 -7.55
N HIS A 105 33.67 -21.65 -7.99
CA HIS A 105 33.63 -22.81 -8.86
C HIS A 105 34.01 -24.04 -8.04
N THR A 106 33.06 -24.94 -7.86
CA THR A 106 33.28 -26.24 -7.20
C THR A 106 32.93 -27.36 -8.19
N LEU A 107 33.59 -28.51 -8.02
CA LEU A 107 33.19 -29.74 -8.70
C LEU A 107 32.06 -30.38 -7.89
N CYS A 108 30.97 -30.77 -8.55
CA CYS A 108 30.01 -31.68 -7.93
C CYS A 108 30.63 -33.07 -7.77
N THR A 109 30.01 -33.91 -6.95
CA THR A 109 30.43 -35.30 -6.71
C THR A 109 30.63 -36.07 -8.02
N ASP A 110 29.67 -35.96 -8.94
CA ASP A 110 29.65 -36.69 -10.20
C ASP A 110 30.83 -36.31 -11.09
N CYS A 111 31.16 -35.01 -11.18
CA CYS A 111 32.32 -34.56 -11.94
C CYS A 111 33.63 -34.94 -11.24
N SER A 112 33.67 -34.87 -9.91
CA SER A 112 34.86 -35.20 -9.12
C SER A 112 35.27 -36.66 -9.33
N GLU A 113 34.31 -37.58 -9.35
CA GLU A 113 34.54 -39.02 -9.62
C GLU A 113 35.17 -39.24 -10.99
N ILE A 114 34.67 -38.59 -12.04
CA ILE A 114 35.23 -38.69 -13.41
C ILE A 114 36.69 -38.23 -13.45
N TYR A 115 37.04 -37.16 -12.75
CA TYR A 115 38.41 -36.63 -12.74
C TYR A 115 39.37 -37.40 -11.82
N MET A 116 38.86 -38.20 -10.88
CA MET A 116 39.67 -39.07 -10.02
C MET A 116 39.91 -40.47 -10.60
N GLU A 117 39.19 -40.85 -11.67
CA GLU A 117 39.37 -42.10 -12.41
C GLU A 117 40.31 -41.97 -13.63
N LEU A 118 40.95 -40.80 -13.81
CA LEU A 118 42.02 -40.53 -14.78
C LEU A 118 43.42 -40.60 -14.13
#